data_AF-A0A7C0Z190-F1
#
_entry.id   AF-A0A7C0Z190-F1
#
_cell.length_a   1.000
_cell.length_b   1.000
_cell.length_c   1.000
_cell.angle_alpha   90.00
_cell.angle_beta   90.00
_cell.angle_gamma   90.00
#
_symmetry.space_group_name_H-M   'P 1'
#
loop_
_entity.id
_entity.type
_entity.pdbx_description
1 polymer ?
#
loop_
_entity_poly.entity_id
_entity_poly.type
_entity_poly.pdbx_seq_one_letter_code
_entity_poly.pdbx_strand_id
1 'polypeptide(L)'
;EKIKTTEAKAKEVARFVEKQISIAKRGDLSSQRLLLRHFSKDVVKKLVEEIGKRYKERKGGYTRIRKIGSRKNDGAKMALIEMVK
;
A
#
# COMPACT_ATOMS: atom_id res chain seq x y z
N GLU A 1 -0.07 7.72 4.69
CA GLU A 1 -1.53 7.48 4.78
C GLU A 1 -1.80 6.28 5.71
N LYS A 2 -3.00 6.18 6.31
CA LYS A 2 -3.38 5.07 7.23
C LYS A 2 -4.82 4.60 7.01
N ILE A 3 -5.07 3.30 7.16
CA ILE A 3 -6.40 2.69 7.02
C ILE A 3 -6.61 1.67 8.15
N LYS A 4 -7.80 1.68 8.77
CA LYS A 4 -8.21 0.68 9.75
C LYS A 4 -9.01 -0.41 9.05
N THR A 5 -8.59 -1.66 9.16
CA THR A 5 -9.26 -2.82 8.54
C THR A 5 -9.09 -4.07 9.41
N THR A 6 -9.57 -5.23 8.96
CA THR A 6 -9.34 -6.49 9.66
C THR A 6 -7.90 -6.97 9.46
N GLU A 7 -7.36 -7.74 10.42
CA GLU A 7 -5.98 -8.24 10.35
C GLU A 7 -5.71 -9.05 9.07
N ALA A 8 -6.67 -9.88 8.66
CA ALA A 8 -6.55 -10.67 7.43
C ALA A 8 -6.48 -9.78 6.18
N LYS A 9 -7.38 -8.79 6.07
CA LYS A 9 -7.37 -7.83 4.95
C LYS A 9 -6.10 -6.97 4.96
N ALA A 10 -5.62 -6.54 6.12
CA ALA A 10 -4.39 -5.76 6.22
C ALA A 10 -3.18 -6.54 5.69
N LYS A 11 -3.05 -7.83 6.04
CA LYS A 11 -1.95 -8.69 5.54
C LYS A 11 -1.97 -8.84 4.03
N GLU A 12 -3.16 -9.01 3.45
CA GLU A 12 -3.28 -9.20 2.00
C GLU A 12 -3.02 -7.89 1.24
N VAL A 13 -3.59 -6.78 1.72
CA VAL A 13 -3.34 -5.46 1.14
C VAL A 13 -1.86 -5.10 1.21
N ALA A 14 -1.17 -5.42 2.31
CA ALA A 14 0.27 -5.16 2.43
C ALA A 14 1.08 -5.86 1.33
N ARG A 15 0.83 -7.15 1.10
CA ARG A 15 1.49 -7.93 0.03
C ARG A 15 1.24 -7.35 -1.36
N PHE A 16 -0.01 -6.95 -1.62
CA PHE A 16 -0.38 -6.35 -2.89
C PHE A 16 0.31 -5.00 -3.10
N VAL A 17 0.18 -4.09 -2.14
CA VAL A 17 0.70 -2.71 -2.22
C VAL A 17 2.22 -2.69 -2.33
N GLU A 18 2.92 -3.61 -1.68
CA GLU A 18 4.38 -3.69 -1.72
C GLU A 18 4.92 -3.89 -3.15
N LYS A 19 4.25 -4.73 -3.94
CA LYS A 19 4.57 -4.92 -5.37
C LYS A 19 4.28 -3.67 -6.18
N GLN A 20 3.15 -3.02 -5.95
CA GLN A 20 2.74 -1.83 -6.70
C GLN A 20 3.68 -0.65 -6.44
N ILE A 21 4.11 -0.43 -5.20
CA ILE A 21 5.09 0.63 -4.87
C ILE A 21 6.44 0.33 -5.53
N SER A 22 6.86 -0.93 -5.57
CA SER A 22 8.10 -1.33 -6.24
C SER A 22 8.06 -1.07 -7.75
N ILE A 23 6.90 -1.28 -8.40
CA ILE A 23 6.67 -0.93 -9.80
C ILE A 23 6.67 0.60 -9.97
N ALA A 24 5.95 1.33 -9.11
CA ALA A 24 5.86 2.79 -9.17
C ALA A 24 7.24 3.47 -9.04
N LYS A 25 8.16 2.88 -8.27
CA LYS A 25 9.55 3.35 -8.11
C LYS A 25 10.37 3.30 -9.41
N ARG A 26 10.06 2.40 -10.36
CA ARG A 26 10.71 2.36 -11.67
C ARG A 26 10.32 3.56 -12.54
N GLY A 27 9.06 3.97 -12.47
CA GLY A 27 8.57 5.22 -13.07
C GLY A 27 8.51 5.26 -14.61
N ASP A 28 8.87 4.18 -15.31
CA ASP A 28 8.81 4.11 -16.77
C ASP A 28 7.38 3.94 -17.31
N LEU A 29 7.19 4.19 -18.60
CA LEU A 29 5.88 4.12 -19.24
C LEU A 29 5.28 2.69 -19.22
N SER A 30 6.14 1.67 -19.17
CA SER A 30 5.72 0.27 -18.97
C SER A 30 5.11 0.06 -17.58
N SER A 31 5.78 0.53 -16.53
CA SER A 31 5.33 0.46 -15.13
C SER A 31 4.02 1.23 -14.93
N GLN A 32 3.88 2.40 -15.56
CA GLN A 32 2.62 3.15 -15.53
C GLN A 32 1.47 2.36 -16.16
N ARG A 33 1.69 1.73 -17.32
CA ARG A 33 0.68 0.86 -17.96
C ARG A 33 0.31 -0.35 -17.11
N LEU A 34 1.27 -0.94 -16.40
CA LEU A 34 0.99 -2.04 -15.46
C LEU A 34 0.13 -1.58 -14.28
N LEU A 35 0.44 -0.41 -13.71
CA LEU A 35 -0.32 0.16 -12.59
C LEU A 35 -1.76 0.53 -13.00
N LEU A 36 -1.95 1.04 -14.22
CA LEU A 36 -3.27 1.39 -14.75
C LEU A 36 -4.23 0.20 -14.92
N ARG A 37 -3.73 -1.05 -14.88
CA ARG A 37 -4.59 -2.24 -14.86
C ARG A 37 -5.33 -2.42 -13.52
N HIS A 38 -4.81 -1.80 -12.46
CA HIS A 38 -5.32 -1.97 -11.09
C HIS A 38 -5.89 -0.68 -10.51
N PHE A 39 -5.46 0.48 -11.00
CA PHE A 39 -5.79 1.78 -10.43
C PHE A 39 -6.22 2.80 -11.48
N SER A 40 -6.98 3.80 -11.05
CA SER A 40 -7.33 4.95 -11.89
C SER A 40 -6.11 5.83 -12.18
N LYS A 41 -6.19 6.64 -13.24
CA LYS A 41 -5.09 7.52 -13.68
C LYS A 41 -4.59 8.44 -12.57
N ASP A 42 -5.49 9.02 -11.77
CA ASP A 42 -5.14 9.94 -10.69
C ASP A 42 -4.33 9.25 -9.58
N VAL A 43 -4.71 8.01 -9.24
CA VAL A 43 -3.99 7.20 -8.26
C VAL A 43 -2.62 6.80 -8.78
N VAL A 44 -2.51 6.40 -10.05
CA VAL A 44 -1.22 6.07 -10.68
C VAL A 44 -0.29 7.29 -10.70
N LYS A 45 -0.83 8.47 -11.05
CA LYS A 45 -0.06 9.72 -11.03
C LYS A 45 0.51 9.98 -9.64
N LYS A 46 -0.31 9.92 -8.60
CA LYS A 46 0.14 10.07 -7.20
C LYS A 46 1.16 9.00 -6.79
N LEU A 47 0.93 7.75 -7.18
CA LEU A 47 1.84 6.64 -6.88
C LEU A 47 3.24 6.86 -7.46
N VAL A 48 3.35 7.35 -8.68
CA VAL A 48 4.65 7.56 -9.34
C VAL A 48 5.30 8.87 -8.91
N GLU A 49 4.54 9.97 -8.91
CA GLU A 49 5.08 11.31 -8.70
C GLU A 49 5.43 11.59 -7.23
N GLU A 50 4.65 11.08 -6.28
CA GLU A 50 4.86 11.32 -4.85
C GLU A 50 5.44 10.09 -4.14
N ILE A 51 4.75 8.94 -4.22
CA ILE A 51 5.06 7.77 -3.40
C ILE A 51 6.32 7.06 -3.91
N GLY A 52 6.47 6.90 -5.22
CA GLY A 52 7.64 6.29 -5.85
C GLY A 52 8.92 7.07 -5.54
N LYS A 53 8.85 8.41 -5.60
CA LYS A 53 9.97 9.29 -5.21
C LYS A 53 10.28 9.17 -3.71
N ARG A 54 9.26 9.17 -2.85
CA ARG A 54 9.42 9.02 -1.39
C ARG A 54 10.17 7.75 -1.00
N TYR A 55 9.95 6.64 -1.72
CA TYR A 55 10.58 5.35 -1.40
C TYR A 55 11.74 4.96 -2.33
N LYS A 56 12.34 5.93 -3.03
CA LYS A 56 13.42 5.68 -3.99
C LYS A 56 14.65 5.02 -3.37
N GLU A 57 14.93 5.26 -2.09
CA GLU A 57 16.10 4.67 -1.41
C GLU A 57 15.74 3.40 -0.62
N ARG A 58 14.49 3.24 -0.19
CA ARG A 58 14.03 2.09 0.61
C ARG A 58 13.92 0.82 -0.25
N LYS A 59 14.51 -0.27 0.23
CA LYS A 59 14.47 -1.61 -0.41
C LYS A 59 13.43 -2.51 0.28
N GLY A 60 12.14 -2.21 0.06
CA GLY A 60 11.02 -2.98 0.64
C GLY A 60 10.56 -2.49 2.02
N GLY A 61 9.48 -3.08 2.54
CA GLY A 61 8.89 -2.70 3.83
C GLY A 61 8.20 -1.34 3.79
N TYR A 62 7.42 -1.06 2.74
CA TYR A 62 6.74 0.24 2.56
C TYR A 62 5.48 0.40 3.42
N THR A 63 4.92 -0.71 3.89
CA THR A 63 3.73 -0.72 4.75
C THR A 63 4.05 -1.28 6.13
N ARG A 64 3.32 -0.81 7.13
CA ARG A 64 3.40 -1.27 8.51
C ARG A 64 2.00 -1.65 8.99
N ILE A 65 1.89 -2.80 9.61
CA ILE A 65 0.65 -3.30 10.22
C ILE A 65 0.77 -3.23 11.74
N ARG A 66 -0.17 -2.55 12.40
CA ARG A 66 -0.29 -2.50 13.87
C ARG A 66 -1.61 -3.13 14.29
N LYS A 67 -1.58 -4.07 15.23
CA LYS A 67 -2.81 -4.66 15.79
C LYS A 67 -3.45 -3.66 16.77
N ILE A 68 -4.76 -3.48 16.70
CA ILE A 68 -5.50 -2.50 17.54
C ILE A 68 -6.57 -3.17 18.43
N GLY A 69 -6.57 -4.51 18.51
CA GLY A 69 -7.55 -5.29 19.27
C GLY A 69 -8.68 -5.85 18.40
N SER A 70 -9.75 -6.34 19.04
CA SER A 70 -10.92 -6.94 18.39
C SER A 70 -12.07 -5.95 18.24
N ARG A 71 -12.89 -6.13 17.19
CA ARG A 71 -14.12 -5.36 16.99
C ARG A 71 -15.20 -5.86 17.96
N LYS A 72 -15.96 -4.92 18.53
CA LYS A 72 -16.92 -5.18 19.63
C LYS A 72 -18.02 -6.18 19.27
N ASN A 73 -18.53 -6.16 18.04
CA ASN A 73 -19.74 -6.91 17.69
C ASN A 73 -19.45 -8.37 17.30
N ASP A 74 -18.41 -8.60 16.49
CA ASP A 74 -18.12 -9.90 15.88
C ASP A 74 -16.76 -10.47 16.31
N GLY A 75 -16.07 -9.82 17.26
CA GLY A 75 -14.76 -10.23 17.76
C GLY A 75 -13.64 -10.19 16.71
N ALA A 76 -13.88 -9.65 15.50
CA ALA A 76 -12.91 -9.69 14.42
C ALA A 76 -11.64 -8.93 14.80
N LYS A 77 -10.47 -9.56 14.61
CA LYS A 77 -9.17 -8.92 14.85
C LYS A 77 -8.98 -7.74 13.90
N MET A 78 -8.77 -6.56 14.46
CA MET A 78 -8.58 -5.31 13.73
C MET A 78 -7.10 -4.91 13.69
N ALA A 79 -6.70 -4.32 12.57
CA ALA A 79 -5.36 -3.81 12.36
C ALA A 79 -5.40 -2.44 11.65
N LEU A 80 -4.42 -1.61 11.98
CA LEU A 80 -4.09 -0.40 11.25
C LEU A 80 -3.00 -0.75 10.23
N ILE A 81 -3.25 -0.49 8.95
CA ILE A 81 -2.21 -0.51 7.92
C ILE A 81 -1.82 0.93 7.59
N GLU A 82 -0.53 1.21 7.64
CA GLU A 82 0.03 2.54 7.43
C GLU A 82 1.20 2.47 6.45
N MET A 83 1.38 3.52 5.67
CA MET A 83 2.62 3.70 4.92
C MET A 83 3.72 4.19 5.86
N VAL A 84 4.91 3.59 5.74
CA VAL A 84 6.07 3.94 6.57
C VAL A 84 6.65 5.24 6.04
N LYS A 85 6.76 6.29 6.86
CA LYS A 85 7.42 7.52 6.42
C LYS A 85 8.89 7.30 6.07
#